data_AF-A0A8M1KLR5-F1
#
_entry.id   AF-A0A8M1KLR5-F1
#
_cell.length_a   1.000
_cell.length_b   1.000
_cell.length_c   1.000
_cell.angle_alpha   90.00
_cell.angle_beta   90.00
_cell.angle_gamma   90.00
#
_symmetry.space_group_name_H-M   'P 1'
#
loop_
_entity.id
_entity.type
_entity.pdbx_description
1 polymer ?
#
loop_
_entity_poly.entity_id
_entity_poly.type
_entity_poly.pdbx_seq_one_letter_code
_entity_poly.pdbx_strand_id
1 'polypeptide(L)'
;MGVDVSLNDIKRLTPRFTISPNGYYFAIDPNGYVLLHPNLQPKKRIRNRHIRLNNKYAITFHEEPVTLDFLDAELENANKVEIRKQMIDGETGAMTIDTLVKSYDERYIDRGGRTYTWAPVNGTDYSLALVLPEYGRHYLRANLGDTIQQAKCEYTLMK
;
A
#
# COMPACT_ATOMS: atom_id res chain seq x y z
N MET A 1 2.34 -24.42 -16.52
CA MET A 1 1.29 -24.46 -15.49
C MET A 1 1.35 -23.14 -14.75
N GLY A 2 0.23 -22.47 -14.50
CA GLY A 2 0.16 -21.22 -13.74
C GLY A 2 -0.65 -21.44 -12.46
N VAL A 3 -0.29 -20.75 -11.39
CA VAL A 3 -1.01 -20.76 -10.11
C VAL A 3 -1.27 -19.33 -9.71
N ASP A 4 -2.52 -19.01 -9.39
CA ASP A 4 -2.92 -17.67 -9.00
C ASP A 4 -2.61 -17.40 -7.53
N VAL A 5 -2.11 -16.20 -7.24
CA VAL A 5 -1.94 -15.69 -5.88
C VAL A 5 -2.77 -14.42 -5.73
N SER A 6 -3.67 -14.40 -4.75
CA SER A 6 -4.49 -13.21 -4.50
C SER A 6 -3.69 -12.13 -3.78
N LEU A 7 -3.87 -10.86 -4.18
CA LEU A 7 -3.31 -9.72 -3.43
C LEU A 7 -3.82 -9.67 -1.98
N ASN A 8 -4.99 -10.26 -1.68
CA ASN A 8 -5.50 -10.34 -0.32
C ASN A 8 -4.66 -11.25 0.57
N ASP A 9 -4.10 -12.33 0.02
CA ASP A 9 -3.24 -13.25 0.77
C ASP A 9 -1.90 -12.58 1.08
N ILE A 10 -1.36 -11.82 0.12
CA ILE A 10 -0.15 -11.00 0.33
C ILE A 10 -0.41 -9.93 1.40
N LYS A 11 -1.56 -9.24 1.36
CA LYS A 11 -1.93 -8.23 2.37
C LYS A 11 -2.00 -8.79 3.79
N ARG A 12 -2.37 -10.06 3.96
CA ARG A 12 -2.37 -10.74 5.27
C ARG A 12 -0.97 -10.92 5.84
N LEU A 13 0.04 -11.05 4.98
CA LEU A 13 1.45 -11.15 5.39
C LEU A 13 2.04 -9.80 5.82
N THR A 14 1.40 -8.68 5.46
CA THR A 14 1.83 -7.31 5.81
C THR A 14 0.85 -6.67 6.80
N PRO A 15 0.85 -7.05 8.10
CA PRO A 15 -0.09 -6.52 9.08
C PRO A 15 0.14 -5.03 9.34
N ARG A 16 -0.94 -4.25 9.28
CA ARG A 16 -0.88 -2.78 9.44
C ARG A 16 -1.35 -2.27 10.80
N PHE A 17 -1.86 -3.13 11.68
CA PHE A 17 -2.49 -2.71 12.93
C PHE A 17 -1.49 -2.21 13.98
N THR A 18 -0.24 -2.69 13.92
CA THR A 18 0.83 -2.27 14.82
C THR A 18 1.50 -0.98 14.35
N ILE A 19 1.33 -0.62 13.08
CA ILE A 19 1.85 0.63 12.53
C ILE A 19 0.74 1.67 12.56
N SER A 20 1.09 2.94 12.78
CA SER A 20 0.11 4.04 12.81
C SER A 20 -0.66 4.12 11.47
N PRO A 21 -1.84 4.77 11.42
CA PRO A 21 -2.65 4.88 10.18
C PRO A 21 -1.89 5.46 8.98
N ASN A 22 -0.88 6.29 9.27
CA ASN A 22 -0.06 6.93 8.26
C ASN A 22 1.15 6.09 7.82
N GLY A 23 1.37 4.91 8.42
CA GLY A 23 2.38 3.96 8.02
C GLY A 23 1.80 2.90 7.08
N TYR A 24 2.55 2.53 6.05
CA TYR A 24 2.10 1.54 5.07
C TYR A 24 3.27 0.78 4.46
N TYR A 25 2.95 -0.41 3.97
CA TYR A 25 3.85 -1.20 3.13
C TYR A 25 3.57 -0.89 1.67
N PHE A 26 4.62 -0.93 0.86
CA PHE A 26 4.50 -1.03 -0.58
C PHE A 26 5.49 -2.03 -1.15
N ALA A 27 5.16 -2.63 -2.29
CA ALA A 27 6.03 -3.58 -2.97
C ALA A 27 6.13 -3.23 -4.45
N ILE A 28 7.33 -3.37 -5.01
CA ILE A 28 7.67 -2.95 -6.37
C ILE A 28 8.34 -4.10 -7.12
N ASP A 29 8.04 -4.20 -8.39
CA ASP A 29 8.64 -5.10 -9.38
C ASP A 29 9.95 -4.50 -9.93
N PRO A 30 10.84 -5.28 -10.57
CA PRO A 30 12.03 -4.73 -11.24
C PRO A 30 11.72 -3.68 -12.32
N ASN A 31 10.49 -3.67 -12.83
CA ASN A 31 10.00 -2.70 -13.80
C ASN A 31 9.52 -1.38 -13.14
N GLY A 32 9.45 -1.33 -11.80
CA GLY A 32 8.94 -0.19 -11.04
C GLY A 32 7.42 -0.18 -10.82
N TYR A 33 6.71 -1.20 -11.31
CA TYR A 33 5.27 -1.33 -11.06
C TYR A 33 5.02 -1.75 -9.62
N VAL A 34 3.90 -1.27 -9.08
CA VAL A 34 3.52 -1.48 -7.70
C VAL A 34 2.61 -2.70 -7.58
N LEU A 35 3.06 -3.71 -6.85
CA LEU A 35 2.28 -4.89 -6.51
C LEU A 35 1.31 -4.62 -5.34
N LEU A 36 1.75 -3.84 -4.36
CA LEU A 36 0.99 -3.54 -3.15
C LEU A 36 1.17 -2.07 -2.78
N HIS A 37 0.06 -1.33 -2.65
CA HIS A 37 0.07 0.04 -2.15
C HIS A 37 -1.34 0.48 -1.71
N PRO A 38 -1.51 1.40 -0.73
CA PRO A 38 -2.83 1.90 -0.34
C PRO A 38 -3.62 2.55 -1.48
N ASN A 39 -2.95 3.24 -2.40
CA ASN A 39 -3.59 3.90 -3.55
C ASN A 39 -3.82 2.97 -4.76
N LEU A 40 -3.37 1.71 -4.68
CA LEU A 40 -3.62 0.73 -5.74
C LEU A 40 -5.08 0.27 -5.69
N GLN A 41 -5.92 0.87 -6.54
CA GLN A 41 -7.33 0.51 -6.68
C GLN A 41 -7.54 -0.43 -7.88
N PRO A 42 -8.44 -1.42 -7.77
CA PRO A 42 -8.85 -2.19 -8.93
C PRO A 42 -9.48 -1.24 -9.96
N LYS A 43 -9.14 -1.40 -11.25
CA LYS A 43 -9.75 -0.62 -12.34
C LYS A 43 -11.27 -0.70 -12.21
N LYS A 44 -11.93 0.43 -11.95
CA LYS A 44 -13.39 0.49 -11.85
C LYS A 44 -13.94 0.04 -13.21
N ARG A 45 -14.71 -1.05 -13.25
CA ARG A 45 -15.50 -1.41 -14.43
C ARG A 45 -16.45 -0.24 -14.70
N ILE A 46 -16.11 0.60 -15.66
CA ILE A 46 -17.03 1.61 -16.17
C ILE A 46 -18.14 0.83 -16.90
N ARG A 47 -19.19 0.46 -16.15
CA ARG A 47 -20.44 -0.04 -16.72
C ARG A 47 -21.17 1.19 -17.27
N ASN A 48 -20.74 1.70 -18.42
CA ASN A 48 -21.57 2.59 -19.23
C ASN A 48 -22.76 1.76 -19.73
N ARG A 49 -23.78 1.62 -18.88
CA ARG A 49 -24.97 0.80 -19.13
C ARG A 49 -25.73 1.29 -20.36
N HIS A 50 -25.58 2.57 -20.71
CA HIS A 50 -26.20 3.20 -21.88
C HIS A 50 -25.53 2.88 -23.23
N ILE A 51 -24.24 2.53 -23.26
CA ILE A 51 -23.52 2.20 -24.51
C ILE A 51 -23.59 0.68 -24.81
N ARG A 52 -24.28 -0.10 -23.98
CA ARG A 52 -24.33 -1.58 -24.12
C ARG A 52 -25.42 -2.10 -25.05
N LEU A 53 -26.42 -1.28 -25.40
CA LEU A 53 -27.61 -1.77 -26.11
C LEU A 53 -27.49 -1.72 -27.65
N ASN A 54 -26.54 -0.98 -28.22
CA ASN A 54 -26.55 -0.68 -29.67
C ASN A 54 -25.32 -1.12 -30.48
N ASN A 55 -24.33 -1.82 -29.90
CA ASN A 55 -23.19 -2.27 -30.70
C ASN A 55 -22.98 -3.79 -30.60
N LYS A 56 -23.11 -4.47 -31.75
CA LYS A 56 -22.99 -5.93 -31.93
C LYS A 56 -21.53 -6.41 -31.92
N TYR A 57 -20.58 -5.47 -31.88
CA TYR A 57 -19.15 -5.72 -31.74
C TYR A 57 -18.78 -5.54 -30.28
N ALA A 58 -18.40 -6.67 -29.69
CA ALA A 58 -18.11 -6.91 -28.30
C ALA A 58 -17.36 -5.77 -27.59
N ILE A 59 -17.87 -5.48 -26.39
CA ILE A 59 -17.19 -4.81 -25.29
C ILE A 59 -15.86 -5.56 -25.05
N THR A 60 -14.73 -5.05 -25.53
CA THR A 60 -13.41 -5.53 -25.10
C THR A 60 -13.27 -5.18 -23.61
N PHE A 61 -13.50 -6.17 -22.76
CA PHE A 61 -13.21 -6.07 -21.34
C PHE A 61 -11.71 -5.80 -21.23
N HIS A 62 -11.31 -4.76 -20.49
CA HIS A 62 -9.91 -4.33 -20.35
C HIS A 62 -8.97 -5.53 -20.11
N GLU A 63 -8.27 -5.97 -21.15
CA GLU A 63 -7.22 -7.01 -21.10
C GLU A 63 -5.91 -6.45 -20.54
N GLU A 64 -5.81 -5.13 -20.40
CA GLU A 64 -4.61 -4.47 -19.92
C GLU A 64 -4.41 -4.67 -18.42
N PRO A 65 -3.21 -5.11 -18.00
CA PRO A 65 -2.88 -5.25 -16.59
C PRO A 65 -3.03 -3.92 -15.84
N VAL A 66 -3.22 -4.00 -14.52
CA VAL A 66 -3.21 -2.83 -13.64
C VAL A 66 -1.76 -2.48 -13.34
N THR A 67 -1.14 -1.74 -14.25
CA THR A 67 0.23 -1.25 -14.11
C THR A 67 0.20 0.16 -13.54
N LEU A 68 0.25 0.28 -12.22
CA LEU A 68 0.44 1.56 -11.54
C LEU A 68 1.90 1.65 -11.10
N ASP A 69 2.56 2.75 -11.45
CA ASP A 69 3.91 3.04 -11.01
C ASP A 69 3.92 3.65 -9.60
N PHE A 70 5.00 3.46 -8.85
CA PHE A 70 5.21 4.11 -7.55
C PHE A 70 5.21 5.63 -7.65
N LEU A 71 5.83 6.18 -8.71
CA LEU A 71 5.87 7.64 -8.91
C LEU A 71 4.52 8.22 -9.32
N ASP A 72 3.60 7.39 -9.85
CA ASP A 72 2.22 7.79 -10.15
C ASP A 72 1.30 7.61 -8.94
N ALA A 73 1.60 6.61 -8.09
CA ALA A 73 0.81 6.28 -6.91
C ALA A 73 0.94 7.33 -5.81
N GLU A 74 2.05 8.08 -5.80
CA GLU A 74 2.35 9.12 -4.81
C GLU A 74 2.82 10.41 -5.49
N LEU A 75 2.92 11.51 -4.74
CA LEU A 75 3.54 12.73 -5.24
C LEU A 75 5.04 12.47 -5.51
N GLU A 76 5.45 12.72 -6.75
CA GLU A 76 6.82 12.56 -7.23
C GLU A 76 7.80 13.46 -6.47
N ASN A 77 8.98 12.92 -6.17
CA ASN A 77 10.07 13.63 -5.54
C ASN A 77 11.40 13.02 -6.00
N ALA A 78 12.45 13.83 -6.20
CA ALA A 78 13.77 13.37 -6.61
C ALA A 78 14.31 12.24 -5.70
N ASN A 79 14.12 12.37 -4.38
CA ASN A 79 14.56 11.35 -3.44
C ASN A 79 13.76 10.03 -3.57
N LYS A 80 12.48 10.10 -3.99
CA LYS A 80 11.66 8.91 -4.24
C LYS A 80 12.09 8.19 -5.52
N VAL A 81 12.56 8.93 -6.53
CA VAL A 81 13.16 8.35 -7.74
C VAL A 81 14.42 7.55 -7.38
N GLU A 82 15.24 8.07 -6.46
CA GLU A 82 16.42 7.36 -5.97
C GLU A 82 16.06 6.10 -5.19
N ILE A 83 15.10 6.17 -4.26
CA ILE A 83 14.58 4.98 -3.54
C ILE A 83 14.06 3.94 -4.52
N ARG A 84 13.26 4.35 -5.51
CA ARG A 84 12.73 3.44 -6.53
C ARG A 84 13.87 2.74 -7.26
N LYS A 85 14.91 3.48 -7.67
CA LYS A 85 16.06 2.91 -8.37
C LYS A 85 16.80 1.89 -7.50
N GLN A 86 17.11 2.24 -6.25
CA GLN A 86 17.78 1.34 -5.30
C GLN A 86 16.95 0.07 -5.04
N MET A 87 15.63 0.19 -4.95
CA MET A 87 14.73 -0.96 -4.82
C MET A 87 14.71 -1.85 -6.07
N ILE A 88 14.76 -1.26 -7.26
CA ILE A 88 14.83 -2.00 -8.53
C ILE A 88 16.18 -2.73 -8.65
N ASP A 89 17.26 -2.09 -8.22
CA ASP A 89 18.61 -2.66 -8.19
C ASP A 89 18.75 -3.75 -7.09
N GLY A 90 17.72 -3.98 -6.26
CA GLY A 90 17.69 -5.01 -5.23
C GLY A 90 18.49 -4.65 -3.97
N GLU A 91 18.81 -3.38 -3.77
CA GLU A 91 19.56 -2.92 -2.61
C GLU A 91 18.68 -2.85 -1.36
N THR A 92 19.31 -2.93 -0.19
CA THR A 92 18.64 -2.72 1.10
C THR A 92 19.06 -1.37 1.66
N GLY A 93 18.10 -0.59 2.13
CA GLY A 93 18.40 0.75 2.62
C GLY A 93 17.28 1.40 3.41
N ALA A 94 17.61 2.57 3.95
CA ALA A 94 16.68 3.42 4.68
C ALA A 94 16.98 4.88 4.38
N MET A 95 15.94 5.66 4.12
CA MET A 95 16.07 7.10 3.87
C MET A 95 14.93 7.84 4.53
N THR A 96 15.26 8.92 5.23
CA THR A 96 14.26 9.82 5.80
C THR A 96 14.13 11.04 4.90
N ILE A 97 12.93 11.28 4.39
CA ILE A 97 12.64 12.37 3.46
C ILE A 97 11.45 13.16 4.00
N ASP A 98 11.52 14.48 3.90
CA ASP A 98 10.36 15.33 4.09
C ASP A 98 9.55 15.38 2.80
N THR A 99 8.33 14.84 2.86
CA THR A 99 7.49 14.62 1.67
C THR A 99 6.11 15.25 1.84
N LEU A 100 5.52 15.61 0.70
CA LEU A 100 4.14 16.03 0.63
C LEU A 100 3.24 14.78 0.54
N VAL A 101 2.29 14.67 1.46
CA VAL A 101 1.33 13.57 1.53
C VAL A 101 -0.04 14.12 1.17
N LYS A 102 -0.65 13.53 0.13
CA LYS A 102 -2.02 13.86 -0.27
C LYS A 102 -3.00 13.25 0.73
N SER A 103 -3.97 14.03 1.18
CA SER A 103 -5.07 13.55 2.01
C SER A 103 -5.94 12.55 1.25
N TYR A 104 -6.62 11.67 1.99
CA TYR A 104 -7.52 10.65 1.45
C TYR A 104 -8.69 11.25 0.65
N ASP A 105 -9.18 12.42 1.05
CA ASP A 105 -10.26 13.15 0.36
C ASP A 105 -9.77 13.93 -0.87
N GLU A 106 -8.47 13.89 -1.15
CA GLU A 106 -7.81 14.57 -2.25
C GLU A 106 -7.88 16.11 -2.22
N ARG A 107 -8.23 16.70 -1.07
CA ARG A 107 -8.40 18.16 -0.93
C ARG A 107 -7.24 18.86 -0.25
N TYR A 108 -6.48 18.14 0.55
CA TYR A 108 -5.39 18.68 1.36
C TYR A 108 -4.06 17.99 1.04
N ILE A 109 -2.98 18.73 1.27
CA ILE A 109 -1.61 18.25 1.16
C ILE A 109 -0.90 18.61 2.46
N ASP A 110 -0.45 17.59 3.18
CA ASP A 110 0.31 17.76 4.41
C ASP A 110 1.79 17.53 4.16
N ARG A 111 2.63 18.36 4.76
CA ARG A 111 4.09 18.18 4.75
C ARG A 111 4.51 17.38 5.97
N GLY A 112 5.27 16.32 5.78
CA GLY A 112 5.78 15.54 6.90
C GLY A 112 6.98 14.67 6.57
N GLY A 113 7.88 14.57 7.55
CA GLY A 113 9.02 13.65 7.55
C GLY A 113 8.56 12.19 7.57
N ARG A 114 9.01 11.42 6.59
CA ARG A 114 8.75 9.98 6.45
C ARG A 114 10.05 9.23 6.30
N THR A 115 10.20 8.17 7.07
CA THR A 115 11.29 7.22 6.90
C THR A 115 10.80 6.09 6.00
N TYR A 116 11.44 5.96 4.84
CA TYR A 116 11.28 4.84 3.93
C TYR A 116 12.37 3.83 4.25
N THR A 117 11.99 2.57 4.37
CA THR A 117 12.91 1.44 4.58
C THR A 117 12.55 0.37 3.57
N TRP A 118 13.53 -0.22 2.90
CA TRP A 118 13.29 -1.20 1.84
C TRP A 118 14.32 -2.32 1.85
N ALA A 119 13.89 -3.49 1.38
CA ALA A 119 14.72 -4.66 1.22
C ALA A 119 14.16 -5.57 0.10
N PRO A 120 15.02 -6.33 -0.61
CA PRO A 120 14.57 -7.31 -1.59
C PRO A 120 13.87 -8.50 -0.90
N VAL A 121 12.88 -9.08 -1.57
CA VAL A 121 12.20 -10.29 -1.12
C VAL A 121 12.95 -11.52 -1.63
N ASN A 122 13.62 -12.23 -0.72
CA ASN A 122 14.40 -13.42 -1.05
C ASN A 122 13.59 -14.44 -1.87
N GLY A 123 14.13 -14.85 -3.01
CA GLY A 123 13.50 -15.85 -3.90
C GLY A 123 12.55 -15.27 -4.94
N THR A 124 12.39 -13.95 -5.00
CA THR A 124 11.64 -13.26 -6.06
C THR A 124 12.37 -11.99 -6.47
N ASP A 125 11.97 -11.41 -7.61
CA ASP A 125 12.53 -10.14 -8.08
C ASP A 125 11.81 -8.92 -7.48
N TYR A 126 10.89 -9.12 -6.53
CA TYR A 126 10.17 -8.03 -5.88
C TYR A 126 10.99 -7.43 -4.74
N SER A 127 10.86 -6.12 -4.56
CA SER A 127 11.38 -5.41 -3.40
C SER A 127 10.22 -4.88 -2.55
N LEU A 128 10.33 -5.04 -1.23
CA LEU A 128 9.33 -4.60 -0.27
C LEU A 128 9.86 -3.42 0.52
N ALA A 129 8.99 -2.44 0.75
CA ALA A 129 9.29 -1.26 1.53
C ALA A 129 8.20 -0.98 2.57
N LEU A 130 8.63 -0.32 3.64
CA LEU A 130 7.81 0.16 4.73
C LEU A 130 8.07 1.66 4.92
N VAL A 131 6.97 2.41 4.92
CA VAL A 131 6.95 3.85 5.19
C VAL A 131 6.40 4.08 6.58
N LEU A 132 7.16 4.79 7.42
CA LEU A 132 6.74 5.18 8.75
C LEU A 132 6.96 6.68 8.98
N PRO A 133 6.00 7.39 9.59
CA PRO A 133 6.31 8.67 10.20
C PRO A 133 7.20 8.47 11.43
N GLU A 134 7.96 9.49 11.80
CA GLU A 134 8.89 9.42 12.94
C GLU A 134 8.18 9.08 14.26
N TYR A 135 6.97 9.61 14.48
CA TYR A 135 6.15 9.30 15.65
C TYR A 135 5.57 7.87 15.64
N GLY A 136 5.59 7.17 14.50
CA GLY A 136 5.03 5.83 14.32
C GLY A 136 5.99 4.69 14.67
N ARG A 137 7.16 4.99 15.26
CA ARG A 137 8.18 4.00 15.64
C ARG A 137 7.79 3.14 16.85
N HIS A 138 6.87 3.61 17.67
CA HIS A 138 6.40 2.91 18.86
C HIS A 138 4.92 2.57 18.70
N TYR A 139 4.52 1.42 19.24
CA TYR A 139 3.12 0.99 19.24
C TYR A 139 2.72 0.50 20.63
N LEU A 140 1.43 0.61 20.92
CA LEU A 140 0.86 0.14 22.16
C LEU A 140 0.51 -1.34 22.00
N ARG A 141 1.00 -2.17 22.92
CA ARG A 141 0.56 -3.55 23.06
C ARG A 141 -0.27 -3.66 24.32
N ALA A 142 -1.56 -3.96 24.17
CA ALA A 142 -2.43 -4.19 25.30
C ALA A 142 -1.95 -5.40 26.10
N ASN A 143 -1.64 -5.20 27.38
CA ASN A 143 -1.31 -6.26 28.33
C ASN A 143 -2.46 -6.41 29.33
N LEU A 144 -3.58 -6.93 28.84
CA LEU A 144 -4.78 -7.20 29.64
C LEU A 144 -4.66 -8.61 30.20
N GLY A 145 -3.99 -8.76 31.34
CA GLY A 145 -3.82 -10.06 32.01
C GLY A 145 -5.08 -10.55 32.76
N ASP A 146 -5.94 -9.62 33.19
CA ASP A 146 -7.09 -9.94 34.04
C ASP A 146 -8.39 -10.12 33.23
N THR A 147 -9.04 -11.29 33.39
CA THR A 147 -10.33 -11.63 32.76
C THR A 147 -11.45 -10.63 33.10
N ILE A 148 -11.45 -10.06 34.30
CA ILE A 148 -12.45 -9.06 34.72
C ILE A 148 -12.27 -7.74 33.95
N GLN A 149 -11.02 -7.33 33.68
CA GLN A 149 -10.75 -6.11 32.92
C GLN A 149 -11.12 -6.27 31.45
N GLN A 150 -10.87 -7.45 30.87
CA GLN A 150 -11.31 -7.78 29.51
C GLN A 150 -12.84 -7.73 29.39
N ALA A 151 -13.56 -8.40 30.31
CA ALA A 151 -15.03 -8.43 30.30
C ALA A 151 -15.64 -7.03 30.45
N LYS A 152 -15.11 -6.20 31.36
CA LYS A 152 -15.60 -4.81 31.53
C LYS A 152 -15.43 -3.98 30.26
N CYS A 153 -14.34 -4.21 29.52
CA CYS A 153 -14.10 -3.55 28.23
C CYS A 153 -15.15 -3.99 27.18
N GLU A 154 -15.45 -5.28 27.12
CA GLU A 154 -16.43 -5.87 26.19
C GLU A 154 -17.87 -5.34 26.42
N TYR A 155 -18.31 -5.27 27.68
CA TYR A 155 -19.63 -4.72 28.04
C TYR A 155 -19.79 -3.23 27.71
N THR A 156 -18.69 -2.48 27.67
CA THR A 156 -18.71 -1.04 27.35
C THR A 156 -18.79 -0.79 25.84
N LEU A 157 -18.28 -1.73 25.02
CA LEU A 157 -18.31 -1.64 23.55
C LEU A 157 -19.65 -2.08 22.93
N MET A 158 -20.49 -2.80 23.68
CA MET A 158 -21.80 -3.29 23.21
C MET A 158 -22.98 -2.34 23.49
N LYS A 159 -22.74 -1.18 24.12
CA LYS A 159 -23.74 -0.12 24.32
C LYS A 159 -23.51 1.03 23.36
#